data_AF-A0A0M9EB91-F1
#
_entry.id   AF-A0A0M9EB91-F1
#
_cell.length_a   1.000
_cell.length_b   1.000
_cell.length_c   1.000
_cell.angle_alpha   90.00
_cell.angle_beta   90.00
_cell.angle_gamma   90.00
#
_symmetry.space_group_name_H-M   'P 1'
#
loop_
_entity.id
_entity.type
_entity.pdbx_description
1 polymer ?
#
loop_
_entity_poly.entity_id
_entity_poly.type
_entity_poly.pdbx_seq_one_letter_code
_entity_poly.pdbx_strand_id
1 'polypeptide(L)'
;MEKESHDHNFKNLFFEPKKRDICAAPVRDCIVHHGICNIVEPLMDKSFIKDSYACRKNKGVYAAVFRAQDFSRKFKYVMKCDIKKYFETMNHDVLKQMILNKFTDSRLNRLLFKIIDHPFPNSLKGKGVP
;
A
#
# COMPACT_ATOMS: atom_id res chain seq x y z
N MET A 1 55.02 3.53 29.12
CA MET A 1 54.81 3.19 27.69
C MET A 1 53.49 2.47 27.60
N GLU A 2 52.42 3.25 27.63
CA GLU A 2 51.04 2.79 27.46
C GLU A 2 50.89 2.30 26.01
N LYS A 3 50.38 1.07 25.86
CA LYS A 3 49.88 0.61 24.57
C LYS A 3 48.40 0.94 24.51
N GLU A 4 48.06 2.03 23.83
CA GLU A 4 46.76 2.16 23.18
C GLU A 4 46.59 1.01 22.17
N SER A 5 45.38 0.46 22.07
CA SER A 5 44.70 0.12 20.81
C SER A 5 43.79 -1.09 20.99
N HIS A 6 42.49 -0.81 21.09
CA HIS A 6 41.44 -1.28 20.18
C HIS A 6 40.12 -1.32 20.93
N ASP A 7 39.57 -0.13 21.21
CA ASP A 7 38.17 -0.04 21.55
C ASP A 7 37.38 -0.07 20.24
N HIS A 8 36.73 -1.21 19.99
CA HIS A 8 35.95 -1.42 18.78
C HIS A 8 34.85 -0.36 18.71
N ASN A 9 34.93 0.47 17.67
CA ASN A 9 33.94 1.46 17.25
C ASN A 9 32.56 0.79 17.07
N PHE A 10 31.83 0.56 18.16
CA PHE A 10 30.38 0.37 18.13
C PHE A 10 29.78 1.73 17.77
N LYS A 11 29.70 2.00 16.46
CA LYS A 11 28.78 3.02 15.96
C LYS A 11 27.41 2.62 16.47
N ASN A 12 26.93 3.34 17.47
CA ASN A 12 25.57 3.23 17.98
C ASN A 12 24.60 3.32 16.79
N LEU A 13 24.14 2.17 16.31
CA LEU A 13 23.11 2.06 15.29
C LEU A 13 21.78 2.33 15.99
N PHE A 14 21.51 3.61 16.27
CA PHE A 14 20.21 4.01 16.80
C PHE A 14 19.16 3.79 15.70
N PHE A 15 18.34 2.75 15.87
CA PHE A 15 17.22 2.46 14.98
C PHE A 15 16.00 3.26 15.45
N GLU A 16 15.83 4.48 14.94
CA GLU A 16 14.57 5.19 15.09
C GLU A 16 13.59 4.74 14.00
N PRO A 17 12.44 4.13 14.34
CA PRO A 17 11.44 3.77 13.35
C PRO A 17 10.93 5.03 12.66
N LYS A 18 10.87 5.00 11.32
CA LYS A 18 10.31 6.10 10.52
C LYS A 18 8.88 6.40 11.00
N LYS A 19 8.64 7.64 11.42
CA LYS A 19 7.31 8.14 11.76
C LYS A 19 6.36 7.98 10.56
N ARG A 20 5.16 7.47 10.82
CA ARG A 20 4.09 7.32 9.81
C ARG A 20 2.83 7.94 10.37
N ASP A 21 2.25 8.84 9.61
CA ASP A 21 0.91 9.35 9.91
C ASP A 21 -0.09 8.26 9.55
N ILE A 22 -0.93 7.89 10.51
CA ILE A 22 -1.97 6.86 10.34
C ILE A 22 -3.30 7.54 10.57
N CYS A 23 -4.19 7.47 9.59
CA CYS A 23 -5.59 7.83 9.75
C CYS A 23 -6.38 6.57 10.01
N ALA A 24 -7.03 6.50 11.17
CA ALA A 24 -7.90 5.39 11.53
C ALA A 24 -9.35 5.81 11.32
N ALA A 25 -10.08 5.08 10.47
CA ALA A 25 -11.51 5.29 10.33
C ALA A 25 -12.25 4.85 11.62
N PRO A 26 -13.39 5.49 11.97
CA PRO A 26 -14.24 5.01 13.05
C PRO A 26 -14.68 3.57 12.82
N VAL A 27 -14.86 2.79 13.89
CA VAL A 27 -15.22 1.36 13.81
C VAL A 27 -16.45 1.12 12.93
N ARG A 28 -17.48 1.99 13.03
CA ARG A 28 -18.68 1.93 12.19
C ARG A 28 -18.34 1.96 10.71
N ASP A 29 -17.42 2.84 10.32
CA ASP A 29 -17.05 3.02 8.92
C ASP A 29 -16.16 1.87 8.46
N CYS A 30 -15.29 1.33 9.33
CA CYS A 30 -14.56 0.09 9.07
C CYS A 30 -15.49 -1.09 8.76
N ILE A 31 -16.61 -1.24 9.48
CA ILE A 31 -17.61 -2.30 9.20
C ILE A 31 -18.18 -2.15 7.79
N VAL A 32 -18.53 -0.92 7.39
CA VAL A 32 -19.02 -0.62 6.04
C VAL A 32 -17.94 -0.91 4.99
N HIS A 33 -16.70 -0.47 5.22
CA HIS A 33 -15.57 -0.73 4.32
C HIS A 33 -15.32 -2.23 4.14
N HIS A 34 -15.35 -3.02 5.22
CA HIS A 34 -15.23 -4.46 5.15
C HIS A 34 -16.37 -5.10 4.34
N GLY A 35 -17.61 -4.63 4.54
CA GLY A 35 -18.76 -5.08 3.74
C GLY A 35 -18.59 -4.81 2.24
N ILE A 36 -18.10 -3.62 1.88
CA ILE A 36 -17.78 -3.25 0.49
C ILE A 36 -16.68 -4.16 -0.07
N CYS A 37 -15.58 -4.33 0.66
CA CYS A 37 -14.45 -5.16 0.24
C CYS A 37 -14.86 -6.61 -0.04
N ASN A 38 -15.79 -7.19 0.72
CA ASN A 38 -16.27 -8.56 0.46
C ASN A 38 -16.88 -8.73 -0.94
N ILE A 39 -17.47 -7.67 -1.51
CA ILE A 39 -18.07 -7.69 -2.85
C ILE A 39 -17.09 -7.22 -3.92
N VAL A 40 -16.32 -6.15 -3.63
CA VAL A 40 -15.41 -5.51 -4.58
C VAL A 40 -14.13 -6.33 -4.79
N GLU A 41 -13.57 -6.94 -3.74
CA GLU A 41 -12.29 -7.65 -3.79
C GLU A 41 -12.31 -8.80 -4.81
N PRO A 42 -13.31 -9.73 -4.86
CA PRO A 42 -13.33 -10.81 -5.85
C PRO A 42 -13.40 -10.33 -7.31
N LEU A 43 -13.99 -9.15 -7.55
CA LEU A 43 -14.10 -8.55 -8.88
C LEU A 43 -12.78 -7.89 -9.29
N MET A 44 -12.11 -7.22 -8.35
CA MET A 44 -10.79 -6.62 -8.55
C MET A 44 -9.69 -7.67 -8.68
N ASP A 45 -9.76 -8.76 -7.91
CA ASP A 45 -8.74 -9.81 -7.87
C ASP A 45 -8.46 -10.40 -9.26
N LYS A 46 -9.53 -10.55 -10.07
CA LYS A 46 -9.49 -11.05 -11.46
C LYS A 46 -8.68 -10.16 -12.42
N SER A 47 -8.51 -8.87 -12.14
CA SER A 47 -7.75 -7.95 -13.00
C SER A 47 -6.29 -7.77 -12.58
N PHE A 48 -5.89 -8.25 -11.41
CA PHE A 48 -4.50 -8.09 -10.99
C PHE A 48 -3.58 -9.05 -11.74
N ILE A 49 -2.36 -8.57 -12.00
CA ILE A 49 -1.28 -9.44 -12.48
C ILE A 49 -0.98 -10.55 -11.46
N LYS A 50 -0.41 -11.65 -11.96
CA LYS A 50 -0.04 -12.82 -11.15
C LYS A 50 0.91 -12.47 -10.01
N ASP A 51 1.86 -11.57 -10.28
CA ASP A 51 2.96 -11.20 -9.37
C ASP A 51 2.59 -10.00 -8.46
N SER A 52 1.29 -9.75 -8.25
CA SER A 52 0.78 -8.86 -7.19
C SER A 52 0.42 -9.67 -5.95
N TYR A 53 0.99 -9.31 -4.79
CA TYR A 53 0.96 -10.14 -3.58
C TYR A 53 0.36 -9.48 -2.34
N ALA A 54 0.31 -8.15 -2.28
CA ALA A 54 -0.17 -7.43 -1.11
C ALA A 54 -1.70 -7.48 -1.02
N CYS A 55 -2.24 -7.61 0.19
CA CYS A 55 -3.67 -7.49 0.49
C CYS A 55 -4.59 -8.39 -0.37
N ARG A 56 -4.16 -9.60 -0.69
CA ARG A 56 -4.91 -10.55 -1.53
C ARG A 56 -5.03 -11.91 -0.84
N LYS A 57 -6.19 -12.54 -0.98
CA LYS A 57 -6.44 -13.92 -0.51
C LYS A 57 -5.47 -14.89 -1.19
N ASN A 58 -4.97 -15.88 -0.43
CA ASN A 58 -4.01 -16.90 -0.90
C ASN A 58 -2.69 -16.33 -1.46
N LYS A 59 -2.38 -15.06 -1.17
CA LYS A 59 -1.11 -14.40 -1.44
C LYS A 59 -0.47 -13.99 -0.11
N GLY A 60 0.69 -13.34 -0.18
CA GLY A 60 1.36 -12.81 0.99
C GLY A 60 2.87 -12.72 0.80
N VAL A 61 3.54 -12.38 1.90
CA VAL A 61 5.00 -12.16 1.93
C VAL A 61 5.76 -13.40 1.48
N TYR A 62 5.42 -14.58 1.99
CA TYR A 62 6.10 -15.82 1.61
C TYR A 62 5.99 -16.11 0.11
N ALA A 63 4.79 -15.97 -0.47
CA ALA A 63 4.58 -16.17 -1.91
C ALA A 63 5.38 -15.16 -2.76
N ALA A 64 5.47 -13.91 -2.31
CA ALA A 64 6.28 -12.87 -2.96
C ALA A 64 7.78 -13.19 -2.90
N VAL A 65 8.27 -13.63 -1.74
CA VAL A 65 9.69 -13.98 -1.53
C VAL A 65 10.08 -15.18 -2.38
N PHE A 66 9.29 -16.25 -2.40
CA PHE A 66 9.58 -17.41 -3.24
C PHE A 66 9.62 -17.04 -4.72
N ARG A 67 8.67 -16.22 -5.19
CA ARG A 67 8.70 -15.72 -6.57
C ARG A 67 9.95 -14.88 -6.86
N ALA A 68 10.33 -14.00 -5.94
CA ALA A 68 11.52 -13.18 -6.08
C ALA A 68 12.80 -14.02 -6.12
N GLN A 69 12.88 -15.10 -5.33
CA GLN A 69 13.98 -16.06 -5.38
C GLN A 69 14.06 -16.77 -6.74
N ASP A 70 12.94 -17.19 -7.30
CA ASP A 70 12.92 -17.80 -8.64
C ASP A 70 13.45 -16.86 -9.72
N PHE A 71 13.11 -15.57 -9.63
CA PHE A 71 13.63 -14.56 -10.55
C PHE A 71 15.11 -14.26 -10.32
N SER A 72 15.56 -14.21 -9.06
CA SER A 72 16.97 -14.01 -8.69
C SER A 72 17.90 -15.08 -9.29
N ARG A 73 17.43 -16.34 -9.39
CA ARG A 73 18.19 -17.42 -10.03
C ARG A 73 18.29 -17.28 -11.56
N LYS A 74 17.39 -16.51 -12.19
CA LYS A 74 17.28 -16.37 -13.65
C LYS A 74 17.84 -15.05 -14.17
N PHE A 75 17.79 -14.00 -13.36
CA PHE A 75 18.16 -12.65 -13.73
C PHE A 75 19.18 -12.08 -12.75
N LYS A 76 20.28 -11.53 -13.29
CA LYS A 76 21.40 -11.02 -12.51
C LYS A 76 21.15 -9.65 -11.86
N TYR A 77 20.19 -8.89 -12.38
CA TYR A 77 19.94 -7.50 -11.98
C TYR A 77 18.49 -7.31 -11.52
N VAL A 78 18.29 -6.40 -10.56
CA VAL A 78 16.99 -6.04 -10.02
C VAL A 78 16.84 -4.52 -10.05
N MET A 79 15.68 -4.05 -10.53
CA MET A 79 15.27 -2.66 -10.40
C MET A 79 14.39 -2.51 -9.17
N LYS A 80 14.89 -1.81 -8.15
CA LYS A 80 14.11 -1.47 -6.96
C LYS A 80 13.40 -0.13 -7.17
N CYS A 81 12.07 -0.14 -7.11
CA CYS A 81 11.25 1.07 -7.20
C CYS A 81 10.30 1.15 -6.00
N ASP A 82 10.07 2.37 -5.53
CA ASP A 82 9.10 2.67 -4.47
C ASP A 82 8.41 4.00 -4.78
N ILE A 83 7.14 4.12 -4.41
CA ILE A 83 6.35 5.34 -4.64
C ILE A 83 6.34 6.18 -3.37
N LYS A 84 6.92 7.38 -3.46
CA LYS A 84 6.93 8.33 -2.34
C LYS A 84 5.51 8.74 -1.98
N LYS A 85 5.14 8.54 -0.70
CA LYS A 85 3.84 8.97 -0.15
C LYS A 85 2.66 8.48 -0.99
N TYR A 86 2.66 7.18 -1.34
CA TYR A 86 1.66 6.57 -2.24
C TYR A 86 0.21 6.97 -1.92
N PHE A 87 -0.22 6.79 -0.68
CA PHE A 87 -1.59 7.12 -0.28
C PHE A 87 -1.88 8.61 -0.27
N GLU A 88 -0.92 9.49 0.04
CA GLU A 88 -1.13 10.95 0.04
C GLU A 88 -1.14 11.57 -1.37
N THR A 89 -0.47 10.92 -2.33
CA THR A 89 -0.24 11.47 -3.67
C THR A 89 -1.22 10.95 -4.73
N MET A 90 -2.11 10.03 -4.35
CA MET A 90 -3.07 9.40 -5.25
C MET A 90 -4.05 10.43 -5.85
N ASN A 91 -4.16 10.51 -7.17
CA ASN A 91 -5.08 11.43 -7.83
C ASN A 91 -6.51 10.87 -7.83
N HIS A 92 -7.46 11.66 -7.32
CA HIS A 92 -8.87 11.25 -7.21
C HIS A 92 -9.52 11.02 -8.57
N ASP A 93 -9.31 11.89 -9.54
CA ASP A 93 -9.93 11.77 -10.86
C ASP A 93 -9.47 10.49 -11.56
N VAL A 94 -8.17 10.20 -11.53
CA VAL A 94 -7.61 8.96 -12.08
C VAL A 94 -8.20 7.74 -11.37
N LEU A 95 -8.24 7.76 -10.03
CA LEU A 95 -8.81 6.67 -9.24
C LEU A 95 -10.30 6.44 -9.57
N LYS A 96 -11.10 7.51 -9.62
CA LYS A 96 -12.53 7.44 -9.94
C LYS A 96 -12.78 6.95 -11.35
N GLN A 97 -11.97 7.36 -12.34
CA GLN A 97 -12.05 6.83 -13.70
C GLN A 97 -11.75 5.33 -13.74
N MET A 98 -10.74 4.86 -13.00
CA MET A 98 -10.45 3.43 -12.89
C MET A 98 -11.62 2.65 -12.26
N ILE A 99 -12.31 3.23 -11.28
CA ILE A 99 -13.51 2.64 -10.67
C ILE A 99 -14.67 2.57 -11.66
N LEU A 100 -14.93 3.65 -12.41
CA LEU A 100 -16.01 3.69 -13.41
C LEU A 100 -15.80 2.67 -14.54
N ASN A 101 -14.55 2.46 -14.94
CA ASN A 101 -14.21 1.44 -15.93
C ASN A 101 -14.43 0.00 -15.43
N LYS A 102 -14.52 -0.19 -14.11
CA LYS A 102 -14.63 -1.52 -13.47
C LYS A 102 -16.04 -1.82 -13.00
N PHE A 103 -16.77 -0.83 -12.48
CA PHE A 103 -18.07 -0.99 -11.86
C PHE A 103 -19.10 -0.10 -12.53
N THR A 104 -20.18 -0.71 -13.02
CA THR A 104 -21.28 0.01 -13.68
C THR A 104 -22.38 0.45 -12.71
N ASP A 105 -22.42 -0.12 -11.49
CA ASP A 105 -23.43 0.21 -10.49
C ASP A 105 -23.24 1.62 -9.92
N SER A 106 -24.21 2.49 -10.18
CA SER A 106 -24.17 3.90 -9.76
C SER A 106 -24.25 4.11 -8.26
N ARG A 107 -24.90 3.20 -7.51
CA ARG A 107 -25.03 3.31 -6.04
C ARG A 107 -23.72 2.96 -5.36
N LEU A 108 -23.05 1.91 -5.83
CA LEU A 108 -21.71 1.51 -5.40
C LEU A 108 -20.71 2.61 -5.71
N ASN A 109 -20.68 3.12 -6.94
CA ASN A 109 -19.77 4.19 -7.34
C ASN A 109 -19.96 5.44 -6.47
N ARG A 110 -21.21 5.83 -6.19
CA ARG A 110 -21.51 6.94 -5.29
C ARG A 110 -20.96 6.72 -3.87
N LEU A 111 -21.05 5.49 -3.36
CA LEU A 111 -20.50 5.15 -2.03
C LEU A 111 -18.97 5.17 -2.02
N LEU A 112 -18.32 4.57 -3.02
CA LEU A 112 -16.87 4.59 -3.16
C LEU A 112 -16.33 6.02 -3.31
N PHE A 113 -17.00 6.86 -4.10
CA PHE A 113 -16.59 8.25 -4.29
C PHE A 113 -16.72 9.03 -2.99
N LYS A 114 -17.77 8.78 -2.19
CA LYS A 114 -17.91 9.39 -0.87
C LYS A 114 -16.75 9.04 0.07
N ILE A 115 -16.22 7.82 -0.01
CA ILE A 115 -15.06 7.38 0.77
C ILE A 115 -13.78 8.06 0.26
N ILE A 116 -13.58 8.08 -1.06
CA ILE A 116 -12.39 8.70 -1.70
C ILE A 116 -12.33 10.21 -1.44
N ASP A 117 -13.48 10.88 -1.53
CA ASP A 117 -13.62 12.32 -1.31
C ASP A 117 -13.56 12.71 0.17
N HIS A 118 -13.51 11.74 1.09
CA HIS A 118 -13.41 12.04 2.51
C HIS A 118 -12.04 12.67 2.83
N PRO A 119 -12.01 13.89 3.39
CA PRO A 119 -10.76 14.58 3.67
C PRO A 119 -10.02 13.89 4.83
N PHE A 120 -8.71 13.78 4.70
CA PHE A 120 -7.83 13.40 5.82
C PHE A 120 -6.77 14.49 6.05
N PRO A 121 -6.17 14.57 7.26
CA PRO A 121 -5.27 15.66 7.64
C PRO A 121 -4.14 15.87 6.63
N ASN A 122 -3.88 17.14 6.29
CA ASN A 122 -2.81 17.57 5.36
C ASN A 122 -2.96 17.08 3.90
N SER A 123 -4.13 16.58 3.50
CA SER A 123 -4.41 16.23 2.10
C SER A 123 -4.73 17.45 1.24
N LEU A 124 -4.22 17.46 0.01
CA LEU A 124 -4.61 18.44 -1.01
C LEU A 124 -5.96 18.05 -1.59
N LYS A 125 -6.82 19.02 -1.89
CA LYS A 125 -8.11 18.75 -2.55
C LYS A 125 -7.90 17.96 -3.85
N GLY A 126 -8.63 16.85 -4.02
CA GLY A 126 -8.52 15.97 -5.19
C GLY A 126 -7.31 15.02 -5.17
N LYS A 127 -6.58 14.96 -4.04
CA LYS A 127 -5.47 14.02 -3.86
C LYS A 127 -5.54 13.30 -2.52
N GLY A 128 -4.96 12.12 -2.54
CA GLY A 128 -4.78 11.25 -1.40
C GLY A 128 -5.94 10.30 -1.16
N VAL A 129 -5.79 9.31 -0.30
CA VAL A 129 -6.92 8.49 0.17
C VAL A 129 -6.81 8.30 1.69
N PRO A 130 -7.96 8.34 2.40
CA PRO A 130 -8.01 8.12 3.85
C PRO A 130 -7.67 6.69 4.25
#